data_AF-A0A0W0SEI8-F1
#
_entry.id   AF-A0A0W0SEI8-F1
#
_cell.length_a   1.000
_cell.length_b   1.000
_cell.length_c   1.000
_cell.angle_alpha   90.00
_cell.angle_beta   90.00
_cell.angle_gamma   90.00
#
_symmetry.space_group_name_H-M   'P 1'
#
loop_
_entity.id
_entity.type
_entity.pdbx_description
1 polymer ?
#
loop_
_entity_poly.entity_id
_entity_poly.type
_entity_poly.pdbx_seq_one_letter_code
_entity_poly.pdbx_strand_id
1 'polypeptide(L)'
;MPKIELPVFPTEESITFYPSMAAYKKGESQKKSISEIEHIFQEHRHLERFKWTNNPVVESNGAIPDDKELTFTGFNFKSARFAQEIPPKKMQVDTSSLAIVYFGKKIGYGVIAIKPISKFQWLLFNGETKKLTEEEMTVYMDNNPYISAIPDTLRGGTILFDTRSVGGYSSLILASPNTSYLAELKEQNIDNLSDVGEANFVGKLVKINGEVQIGLLACRDIEPGEVLLSDYGKTYFMQFVGSFAVLNKDGTLASAEIQTLVNKKACEFVLNRNTDTKLDKSIIEIQSRINKKQFDYKDTYAPRIFYKWETFVVYPDVCDDLLELAHTMVEKGNNVEAKDVLCLADAINQKFTSNLNHREAVAEQINDLQLSMWHLMP
;
A
#
# COMPACT_ATOMS: atom_id res chain seq x y z
N MET A 1 -6.78 -6.86 22.53
CA MET A 1 -8.00 -6.16 22.97
C MET A 1 -9.14 -6.54 22.03
N PRO A 2 -10.43 -6.50 22.44
CA PRO A 2 -11.53 -6.77 21.52
C PRO A 2 -11.56 -5.71 20.40
N LYS A 3 -11.79 -6.16 19.17
CA LYS A 3 -11.95 -5.30 18.00
C LYS A 3 -13.42 -4.94 17.83
N ILE A 4 -13.72 -3.66 17.61
CA ILE A 4 -15.09 -3.15 17.46
C ILE A 4 -15.21 -2.46 16.10
N GLU A 5 -16.32 -2.70 15.42
CA GLU A 5 -16.71 -2.00 14.19
C GLU A 5 -17.56 -0.78 14.54
N LEU A 6 -17.21 0.40 14.01
CA LEU A 6 -17.98 1.63 14.24
C LEU A 6 -18.97 1.86 13.08
N PRO A 7 -20.29 1.92 13.30
CA PRO A 7 -21.28 1.98 12.22
C PRO A 7 -21.35 3.37 11.57
N VAL A 8 -20.47 3.63 10.60
CA VAL A 8 -20.43 4.87 9.78
C VAL A 8 -21.22 4.70 8.48
N PHE A 9 -21.13 3.52 7.86
CA PHE A 9 -21.83 3.07 6.66
C PHE A 9 -22.99 2.15 7.07
N PRO A 10 -24.11 2.18 6.34
CA PRO A 10 -25.16 1.18 6.49
C PRO A 10 -24.57 -0.23 6.38
N THR A 11 -25.05 -1.14 7.22
CA THR A 11 -24.73 -2.56 7.07
C THR A 11 -25.32 -3.07 5.76
N GLU A 12 -24.48 -3.69 4.93
CA GLU A 12 -24.90 -4.27 3.68
C GLU A 12 -25.40 -5.71 3.90
N GLU A 13 -26.55 -6.05 3.32
CA GLU A 13 -27.05 -7.44 3.32
C GLU A 13 -26.46 -8.25 2.15
N SER A 14 -26.20 -7.59 1.02
CA SER A 14 -25.66 -8.22 -0.19
C SER A 14 -24.87 -7.23 -1.05
N ILE A 15 -24.00 -7.77 -1.89
CA ILE A 15 -23.11 -7.05 -2.79
C ILE A 15 -23.45 -7.38 -4.24
N THR A 16 -23.48 -6.35 -5.09
CA THR A 16 -23.51 -6.54 -6.54
C THR A 16 -22.15 -7.06 -7.01
N PHE A 17 -22.14 -8.22 -7.63
CA PHE A 17 -20.94 -8.92 -8.07
C PHE A 17 -21.03 -9.27 -9.56
N TYR A 18 -19.96 -9.01 -10.29
CA TYR A 18 -19.81 -9.43 -11.68
C TYR A 18 -18.65 -10.43 -11.81
N PRO A 19 -18.88 -11.60 -12.43
CA PRO A 19 -17.83 -12.59 -12.63
C PRO A 19 -16.76 -12.14 -13.67
N SER A 20 -17.04 -11.09 -14.43
CA SER A 20 -16.08 -10.44 -15.34
C SER A 20 -16.57 -9.06 -15.79
N MET A 21 -15.66 -8.25 -16.36
CA MET A 21 -16.06 -7.02 -17.08
C MET A 21 -16.98 -7.29 -18.28
N ALA A 22 -16.85 -8.45 -18.93
CA ALA A 22 -17.76 -8.83 -20.01
C ALA A 22 -19.19 -9.08 -19.50
N ALA A 23 -19.34 -9.68 -18.32
CA ALA A 23 -20.63 -9.86 -17.66
C ALA A 23 -21.23 -8.50 -17.27
N TYR A 24 -20.43 -7.56 -16.75
CA TYR A 24 -20.87 -6.19 -16.52
C TYR A 24 -21.43 -5.53 -17.78
N LYS A 25 -20.69 -5.60 -18.91
CA LYS A 25 -21.11 -5.03 -20.20
C LYS A 25 -22.42 -5.65 -20.73
N LYS A 26 -22.77 -6.86 -20.29
CA LYS A 26 -24.02 -7.54 -20.63
C LYS A 26 -25.14 -7.34 -19.60
N GLY A 27 -24.86 -6.66 -18.48
CA GLY A 27 -25.80 -6.52 -17.36
C GLY A 27 -26.01 -7.80 -16.54
N GLU A 28 -25.12 -8.78 -16.68
CA GLU A 28 -25.21 -10.10 -16.03
C GLU A 28 -24.61 -10.03 -14.61
N SER A 29 -25.34 -9.38 -13.70
CA SER A 29 -24.95 -9.27 -12.29
C SER A 29 -25.42 -10.43 -11.43
N GLN A 30 -24.69 -10.69 -10.35
CA GLN A 30 -25.09 -11.57 -9.26
C GLN A 30 -25.24 -10.75 -7.98
N LYS A 31 -26.23 -11.08 -7.14
CA LYS A 31 -26.28 -10.60 -5.77
C LYS A 31 -25.68 -11.68 -4.88
N LYS A 32 -24.58 -11.36 -4.20
CA LYS A 32 -23.92 -12.25 -3.24
C LYS A 32 -24.16 -11.75 -1.83
N SER A 33 -24.54 -12.64 -0.93
CA SER A 33 -24.58 -12.33 0.50
C SER A 33 -23.19 -11.97 1.03
N ILE A 34 -23.14 -11.28 2.17
CA ILE A 34 -21.86 -10.99 2.84
C ILE A 34 -21.05 -12.27 3.12
N SER A 35 -21.71 -13.34 3.57
CA SER A 35 -21.03 -14.62 3.86
C SER A 35 -20.35 -15.24 2.63
N GLU A 36 -20.97 -15.11 1.45
CA GLU A 36 -20.37 -15.59 0.19
C GLU A 36 -19.16 -14.74 -0.21
N ILE A 37 -19.24 -13.42 -0.01
CA ILE A 37 -18.14 -12.50 -0.28
C ILE A 37 -16.96 -12.80 0.66
N GLU A 38 -17.24 -13.00 1.94
CA GLU A 38 -16.23 -13.36 2.92
C GLU A 38 -15.53 -14.66 2.56
N HIS A 39 -16.30 -15.68 2.15
CA HIS A 39 -15.76 -16.96 1.70
C HIS A 39 -14.86 -16.80 0.45
N ILE A 40 -15.29 -16.03 -0.56
CA ILE A 40 -14.48 -15.76 -1.76
C ILE A 40 -13.12 -15.16 -1.40
N PHE A 41 -13.09 -14.17 -0.49
CA PHE A 41 -11.84 -13.51 -0.10
C PHE A 41 -10.99 -14.35 0.85
N GLN A 42 -11.59 -15.21 1.69
CA GLN A 42 -10.85 -16.21 2.47
C GLN A 42 -10.07 -17.16 1.55
N GLU A 43 -10.74 -17.70 0.53
CA GLU A 43 -10.11 -18.59 -0.43
C GLU A 43 -9.05 -17.86 -1.27
N HIS A 44 -9.40 -16.69 -1.80
CA HIS A 44 -8.51 -15.93 -2.68
C HIS A 44 -7.22 -15.48 -1.98
N ARG A 45 -7.32 -15.07 -0.71
CA ARG A 45 -6.18 -14.57 0.07
C ARG A 45 -5.53 -15.63 0.95
N HIS A 46 -6.03 -16.87 0.92
CA HIS A 46 -5.58 -17.98 1.76
C HIS A 46 -5.60 -17.66 3.26
N LEU A 47 -6.74 -17.18 3.76
CA LEU A 47 -6.92 -16.76 5.15
C LEU A 47 -7.87 -17.70 5.90
N GLU A 48 -7.57 -17.95 7.18
CA GLU A 48 -8.48 -18.69 8.07
C GLU A 48 -9.83 -17.97 8.24
N ARG A 49 -9.80 -16.63 8.22
CA ARG A 49 -10.98 -15.78 8.31
C ARG A 49 -10.77 -14.48 7.57
N PHE A 50 -11.85 -13.98 7.00
CA PHE A 50 -11.96 -12.64 6.43
C PHE A 50 -13.32 -12.08 6.85
N LYS A 51 -13.33 -10.81 7.24
CA LYS A 51 -14.55 -10.06 7.55
C LYS A 51 -14.78 -8.97 6.52
N TRP A 52 -15.96 -8.94 5.92
CA TRP A 52 -16.37 -7.83 5.06
C TRP A 52 -16.96 -6.70 5.90
N THR A 53 -16.45 -5.48 5.74
CA THR A 53 -17.08 -4.28 6.28
C THR A 53 -16.65 -3.02 5.53
N ASN A 54 -17.59 -2.09 5.38
CA ASN A 54 -17.30 -0.73 4.90
C ASN A 54 -17.04 0.28 6.04
N ASN A 55 -16.97 -0.22 7.27
CA ASN A 55 -16.80 0.54 8.50
C ASN A 55 -15.38 0.36 9.07
N PRO A 56 -14.89 1.33 9.84
CA PRO A 56 -13.61 1.22 10.50
C PRO A 56 -13.70 0.20 11.65
N VAL A 57 -12.64 -0.60 11.81
CA VAL A 57 -12.49 -1.57 12.88
C VAL A 57 -11.34 -1.15 13.77
N VAL A 58 -11.66 -0.76 15.00
CA VAL A 58 -10.70 -0.21 15.97
C VAL A 58 -10.54 -1.14 17.18
N GLU A 59 -9.39 -1.08 17.84
CA GLU A 59 -9.21 -1.70 19.14
C GLU A 59 -9.96 -0.87 20.20
N SER A 60 -10.85 -1.50 20.97
CA SER A 60 -11.59 -0.81 22.03
C SER A 60 -11.02 -1.13 23.41
N ASN A 61 -10.93 -0.10 24.25
CA ASN A 61 -10.63 -0.18 25.68
C ASN A 61 -11.88 -0.25 26.58
N GLY A 62 -13.08 -0.42 26.00
CA GLY A 62 -14.37 -0.44 26.71
C GLY A 62 -15.38 0.55 26.12
N ALA A 63 -16.67 0.26 26.38
CA ALA A 63 -17.92 0.93 25.93
C ALA A 63 -17.90 1.49 24.50
N ILE A 64 -18.67 0.84 23.61
CA ILE A 64 -19.12 1.45 22.35
C ILE A 64 -19.82 2.74 22.75
N PRO A 65 -19.36 3.93 22.32
CA PRO A 65 -20.13 5.14 22.55
C PRO A 65 -21.53 4.90 22.01
N ASP A 66 -22.57 5.11 22.84
CA ASP A 66 -23.95 5.21 22.35
C ASP A 66 -23.94 6.08 21.09
N ASP A 67 -24.80 5.80 20.11
CA ASP A 67 -24.92 6.43 18.77
C ASP A 67 -24.86 7.98 18.69
N LYS A 68 -24.72 8.65 19.84
CA LYS A 68 -24.49 10.07 20.03
C LYS A 68 -23.04 10.43 19.72
N GLU A 69 -22.88 10.90 18.49
CA GLU A 69 -21.81 11.75 17.98
C GLU A 69 -20.49 11.05 17.66
N LEU A 70 -20.53 10.21 16.61
CA LEU A 70 -19.35 9.93 15.80
C LEU A 70 -18.74 11.24 15.31
N THR A 71 -17.66 11.70 15.94
CA THR A 71 -16.97 12.92 15.54
C THR A 71 -16.08 12.61 14.34
N PHE A 72 -16.44 13.15 13.17
CA PHE A 72 -15.65 13.06 11.93
C PHE A 72 -14.89 14.37 11.71
N THR A 73 -13.56 14.29 11.67
CA THR A 73 -12.68 15.43 11.35
C THR A 73 -11.93 15.12 10.05
N GLY A 74 -12.08 15.96 9.04
CA GLY A 74 -11.91 15.66 7.60
C GLY A 74 -10.50 15.51 7.05
N PHE A 75 -10.37 15.75 5.75
CA PHE A 75 -9.27 15.37 4.88
C PHE A 75 -8.15 16.43 4.77
N ASN A 76 -6.93 16.17 5.27
CA ASN A 76 -5.79 17.06 5.05
C ASN A 76 -4.47 16.33 4.75
N PHE A 77 -3.64 16.92 3.88
CA PHE A 77 -2.24 16.53 3.65
C PHE A 77 -1.33 17.58 4.29
N LYS A 78 -0.67 17.19 5.40
CA LYS A 78 0.63 17.69 5.90
C LYS A 78 0.91 17.24 7.34
N SER A 79 -0.13 16.95 8.14
CA SER A 79 -0.02 16.41 9.50
C SER A 79 -1.42 16.08 10.04
N ALA A 80 -1.53 15.10 10.95
CA ALA A 80 -2.74 14.84 11.75
C ALA A 80 -3.20 16.06 12.58
N ARG A 81 -2.38 17.13 12.65
CA ARG A 81 -2.66 18.42 13.29
C ARG A 81 -3.60 19.33 12.49
N PHE A 82 -3.67 19.14 11.18
CA PHE A 82 -4.47 20.00 10.29
C PHE A 82 -5.78 19.34 9.84
N ALA A 83 -6.20 18.26 10.51
CA ALA A 83 -7.55 17.73 10.33
C ALA A 83 -8.55 18.86 10.67
N GLN A 84 -9.11 19.47 9.63
CA GLN A 84 -10.16 20.48 9.76
C GLN A 84 -11.49 19.77 9.98
N GLU A 85 -12.41 20.43 10.68
CA GLU A 85 -13.77 19.92 10.87
C GLU A 85 -14.56 19.87 9.55
N ILE A 86 -15.62 19.02 9.52
CA ILE A 86 -16.74 18.88 8.54
C ILE A 86 -16.44 18.05 7.23
N PRO A 87 -17.34 17.17 6.65
CA PRO A 87 -18.72 17.39 6.12
C PRO A 87 -19.80 16.30 6.48
N PRO A 88 -21.12 16.53 6.20
CA PRO A 88 -22.23 15.64 6.59
C PRO A 88 -22.21 14.25 5.90
N LYS A 89 -22.91 13.27 6.51
CA LYS A 89 -23.25 11.93 5.93
C LYS A 89 -23.62 11.95 4.44
N LYS A 90 -24.12 13.08 3.92
CA LYS A 90 -24.48 13.30 2.52
C LYS A 90 -23.32 13.24 1.51
N MET A 91 -22.06 13.33 1.95
CA MET A 91 -20.89 13.24 1.05
C MET A 91 -20.29 11.83 1.00
N GLN A 92 -20.89 10.86 1.69
CA GLN A 92 -20.50 9.46 1.63
C GLN A 92 -20.87 8.87 0.28
N VAL A 93 -20.01 8.01 -0.28
CA VAL A 93 -20.38 7.18 -1.43
C VAL A 93 -21.51 6.25 -1.00
N ASP A 94 -22.63 6.27 -1.71
CA ASP A 94 -23.67 5.25 -1.59
C ASP A 94 -23.08 3.93 -2.10
N THR A 95 -22.82 2.98 -1.21
CA THR A 95 -22.19 1.70 -1.59
C THR A 95 -23.08 0.85 -2.51
N SER A 96 -24.38 1.15 -2.61
CA SER A 96 -25.26 0.56 -3.63
C SER A 96 -24.92 1.02 -5.07
N SER A 97 -24.06 2.04 -5.19
CA SER A 97 -23.50 2.55 -6.45
C SER A 97 -22.21 1.82 -6.86
N LEU A 98 -21.75 0.84 -6.08
CA LEU A 98 -20.53 0.09 -6.33
C LEU A 98 -20.85 -1.39 -6.65
N ALA A 99 -19.92 -2.04 -7.34
CA ALA A 99 -19.93 -3.47 -7.55
C ALA A 99 -18.52 -4.05 -7.53
N ILE A 100 -18.40 -5.31 -7.09
CA ILE A 100 -17.17 -6.08 -7.21
C ILE A 100 -17.12 -6.72 -8.60
N VAL A 101 -15.96 -6.69 -9.24
CA VAL A 101 -15.71 -7.37 -10.52
C VAL A 101 -14.44 -8.20 -10.43
N TYR A 102 -14.46 -9.40 -11.02
CA TYR A 102 -13.26 -10.19 -11.25
C TYR A 102 -12.59 -9.83 -12.58
N PHE A 103 -11.35 -9.36 -12.54
CA PHE A 103 -10.57 -8.93 -13.71
C PHE A 103 -9.68 -10.04 -14.30
N GLY A 104 -9.66 -11.22 -13.68
CA GLY A 104 -8.85 -12.35 -14.10
C GLY A 104 -7.63 -12.59 -13.22
N LYS A 105 -6.94 -13.71 -13.44
CA LYS A 105 -5.86 -14.20 -12.55
C LYS A 105 -4.70 -13.22 -12.34
N LYS A 106 -4.42 -12.36 -13.31
CA LYS A 106 -3.31 -11.40 -13.25
C LYS A 106 -3.58 -10.20 -12.33
N ILE A 107 -4.85 -9.87 -12.10
CA ILE A 107 -5.26 -8.67 -11.36
C ILE A 107 -6.05 -9.04 -10.09
N GLY A 108 -6.91 -10.06 -10.19
CA GLY A 108 -7.80 -10.46 -9.11
C GLY A 108 -9.13 -9.71 -9.18
N TYR A 109 -9.58 -9.23 -8.03
CA TYR A 109 -10.85 -8.52 -7.87
C TYR A 109 -10.63 -7.02 -7.77
N GLY A 110 -11.57 -6.24 -8.28
CA GLY A 110 -11.58 -4.79 -8.10
C GLY A 110 -13.00 -4.25 -7.96
N VAL A 111 -13.12 -2.92 -7.90
CA VAL A 111 -14.40 -2.22 -7.77
C VAL A 111 -14.69 -1.39 -9.01
N ILE A 112 -15.94 -1.40 -9.47
CA ILE A 112 -16.44 -0.46 -10.47
C ILE A 112 -17.56 0.39 -9.90
N ALA A 113 -17.73 1.59 -10.45
CA ALA A 113 -18.94 2.39 -10.27
C ALA A 113 -20.06 1.81 -11.16
N ILE A 114 -21.25 1.57 -10.61
CA ILE A 114 -22.44 1.17 -11.39
C ILE A 114 -23.50 2.29 -11.46
N LYS A 115 -23.27 3.37 -10.71
CA LYS A 115 -23.96 4.66 -10.82
C LYS A 115 -22.91 5.77 -10.76
N PRO A 116 -23.22 7.00 -11.19
CA PRO A 116 -22.29 8.12 -11.10
C PRO A 116 -21.85 8.37 -9.64
N ILE A 117 -20.56 8.65 -9.43
CA ILE A 117 -20.01 9.10 -8.15
C ILE A 117 -19.50 10.52 -8.35
N SER A 118 -20.01 11.47 -7.57
CA SER A 118 -19.59 12.86 -7.68
C SER A 118 -18.22 13.10 -7.04
N LYS A 119 -17.49 14.07 -7.58
CA LYS A 119 -16.26 14.58 -6.99
C LYS A 119 -16.46 14.92 -5.50
N PHE A 120 -15.45 14.60 -4.70
CA PHE A 120 -15.43 14.76 -3.25
C PHE A 120 -16.36 13.83 -2.46
N GLN A 121 -17.07 12.89 -3.11
CA GLN A 121 -17.64 11.78 -2.35
C GLN A 121 -16.53 10.91 -1.78
N TRP A 122 -16.77 10.30 -0.62
CA TRP A 122 -15.74 9.53 0.07
C TRP A 122 -16.22 8.18 0.57
N LEU A 123 -15.28 7.24 0.69
CA LEU A 123 -15.43 5.98 1.41
C LEU A 123 -14.31 5.82 2.45
N LEU A 124 -14.47 4.96 3.44
CA LEU A 124 -13.37 4.63 4.37
C LEU A 124 -12.50 3.54 3.81
N PHE A 125 -11.20 3.69 4.07
CA PHE A 125 -10.25 2.63 3.90
C PHE A 125 -10.35 1.68 5.09
N ASN A 126 -10.99 0.53 4.87
CA ASN A 126 -11.29 -0.41 5.94
C ASN A 126 -10.14 -1.39 6.09
N GLY A 127 -9.60 -1.44 7.29
CA GLY A 127 -8.54 -2.34 7.72
C GLY A 127 -8.40 -2.29 9.23
N GLU A 128 -7.65 -3.22 9.78
CA GLU A 128 -7.29 -3.21 11.18
C GLU A 128 -6.22 -2.14 11.41
N THR A 129 -6.50 -1.20 12.32
CA THR A 129 -5.53 -0.16 12.68
C THR A 129 -4.51 -0.70 13.68
N LYS A 130 -3.21 -0.58 13.40
CA LYS A 130 -2.11 -0.90 14.33
C LYS A 130 -1.21 0.32 14.52
N LYS A 131 -0.92 0.69 15.77
CA LYS A 131 0.07 1.74 16.10
C LYS A 131 1.44 1.08 16.20
N LEU A 132 2.44 1.67 15.55
CA LEU A 132 3.83 1.22 15.59
C LEU A 132 4.74 2.23 16.29
N THR A 133 5.71 1.72 17.04
CA THR A 133 6.83 2.51 17.60
C THR A 133 7.80 2.94 16.51
N GLU A 134 8.62 3.98 16.75
CA GLU A 134 9.65 4.45 15.79
C GLU A 134 10.60 3.34 15.31
N GLU A 135 10.95 2.38 16.18
CA GLU A 135 11.78 1.24 15.80
C GLU A 135 11.04 0.31 14.82
N GLU A 136 9.78 -0.01 15.12
CA GLU A 136 8.91 -0.79 14.22
C GLU A 136 8.60 -0.03 12.92
N MET A 137 8.69 1.30 12.90
CA MET A 137 8.54 2.10 11.68
C MET A 137 9.69 1.89 10.71
N THR A 138 10.88 1.61 11.23
CA THR A 138 12.08 1.49 10.41
C THR A 138 12.08 0.16 9.67
N VAL A 139 11.72 -0.92 10.37
CA VAL A 139 11.65 -2.28 9.79
C VAL A 139 10.36 -2.97 10.23
N TYR A 140 9.49 -3.27 9.27
CA TYR A 140 8.28 -4.04 9.50
C TYR A 140 8.31 -5.34 8.67
N MET A 141 8.48 -6.46 9.38
CA MET A 141 8.89 -7.74 8.77
C MET A 141 7.73 -8.61 8.28
N ASP A 142 6.47 -8.23 8.47
CA ASP A 142 5.37 -9.06 7.98
C ASP A 142 5.25 -8.96 6.46
N ASN A 143 5.26 -10.12 5.81
CA ASN A 143 5.05 -10.24 4.39
C ASN A 143 3.57 -9.96 4.05
N ASN A 144 3.23 -8.70 3.81
CA ASN A 144 1.85 -8.29 3.57
C ASN A 144 1.73 -7.14 2.55
N PRO A 145 1.26 -7.40 1.31
CA PRO A 145 1.04 -6.36 0.32
C PRO A 145 -0.24 -5.54 0.55
N TYR A 146 -1.02 -5.85 1.60
CA TYR A 146 -2.31 -5.22 1.91
C TYR A 146 -2.21 -4.16 3.03
N ILE A 147 -1.02 -3.65 3.29
CA ILE A 147 -0.75 -2.64 4.32
C ILE A 147 -0.65 -1.26 3.67
N SER A 148 -1.37 -0.32 4.27
CA SER A 148 -1.13 1.12 4.10
C SER A 148 -0.58 1.70 5.39
N ALA A 149 0.44 2.55 5.30
CA ALA A 149 1.10 3.16 6.44
C ALA A 149 1.02 4.69 6.37
N ILE A 150 0.75 5.33 7.51
CA ILE A 150 0.77 6.79 7.60
C ILE A 150 1.61 7.26 8.79
N PRO A 151 2.65 8.06 8.55
CA PRO A 151 3.40 8.70 9.61
C PRO A 151 2.49 9.52 10.54
N ASP A 152 2.45 9.14 11.81
CA ASP A 152 1.87 9.94 12.89
C ASP A 152 2.90 10.95 13.39
N THR A 153 3.08 12.00 12.60
CA THR A 153 3.96 13.15 12.91
C THR A 153 3.68 13.81 14.26
N LEU A 154 2.54 13.55 14.91
CA LEU A 154 2.18 14.16 16.19
C LEU A 154 2.63 13.35 17.40
N ARG A 155 2.68 12.02 17.29
CA ARG A 155 2.98 11.13 18.41
C ARG A 155 4.32 10.41 18.28
N GLY A 156 5.10 10.72 17.24
CA GLY A 156 6.38 10.05 16.99
C GLY A 156 6.17 8.57 16.66
N GLY A 157 5.24 8.28 15.75
CA GLY A 157 4.88 6.90 15.42
C GLY A 157 4.30 6.77 14.02
N THR A 158 3.83 5.58 13.67
CA THR A 158 3.08 5.34 12.42
C THR A 158 1.84 4.53 12.70
N ILE A 159 0.79 4.85 11.96
CA ILE A 159 -0.46 4.12 11.99
C ILE A 159 -0.50 3.25 10.74
N LEU A 160 -0.54 1.94 10.95
CA LEU A 160 -0.77 0.95 9.91
C LEU A 160 -2.26 0.64 9.80
N PHE A 161 -2.66 0.38 8.56
CA PHE A 161 -3.97 -0.14 8.20
C PHE A 161 -3.73 -1.47 7.48
N ASP A 162 -3.93 -2.58 8.19
CA ASP A 162 -3.83 -3.93 7.64
C ASP A 162 -5.20 -4.36 7.10
N THR A 163 -5.33 -4.44 5.78
CA THR A 163 -6.59 -4.82 5.12
C THR A 163 -6.68 -6.31 4.78
N ARG A 164 -5.76 -7.13 5.29
CA ARG A 164 -5.64 -8.56 4.95
C ARG A 164 -6.85 -9.35 5.42
N SER A 165 -7.17 -9.31 6.72
CA SER A 165 -8.25 -10.07 7.38
C SER A 165 -9.57 -9.31 7.51
N VAL A 166 -9.56 -8.01 7.28
CA VAL A 166 -10.74 -7.14 7.32
C VAL A 166 -10.68 -6.21 6.12
N GLY A 167 -11.74 -6.14 5.33
CA GLY A 167 -11.78 -5.23 4.19
C GLY A 167 -13.19 -4.96 3.68
N GLY A 168 -13.30 -3.93 2.86
CA GLY A 168 -14.51 -3.61 2.11
C GLY A 168 -14.15 -3.20 0.70
N TYR A 169 -15.00 -2.40 0.04
CA TYR A 169 -14.73 -1.91 -1.32
C TYR A 169 -13.36 -1.21 -1.43
N SER A 170 -12.97 -0.44 -0.41
CA SER A 170 -11.68 0.25 -0.39
C SER A 170 -10.47 -0.68 -0.54
N SER A 171 -10.55 -1.89 0.00
CA SER A 171 -9.45 -2.88 -0.06
C SER A 171 -9.30 -3.52 -1.44
N LEU A 172 -10.23 -3.22 -2.36
CA LEU A 172 -10.29 -3.70 -3.72
C LEU A 172 -10.13 -2.56 -4.75
N ILE A 173 -9.92 -1.32 -4.31
CA ILE A 173 -9.58 -0.23 -5.22
C ILE A 173 -8.20 -0.49 -5.78
N LEU A 174 -8.08 -0.64 -7.09
CA LEU A 174 -6.83 -1.07 -7.72
C LEU A 174 -5.85 0.10 -7.83
N ALA A 175 -4.56 -0.21 -7.91
CA ALA A 175 -3.56 0.82 -8.15
C ALA A 175 -3.64 1.32 -9.60
N SER A 176 -3.39 2.61 -9.79
CA SER A 176 -3.18 3.24 -11.10
C SER A 176 -1.70 3.54 -11.32
N PRO A 177 -1.26 3.68 -12.59
CA PRO A 177 0.04 4.27 -12.89
C PRO A 177 0.16 5.65 -12.25
N ASN A 178 1.38 6.00 -11.83
CA ASN A 178 1.62 7.34 -11.33
C ASN A 178 1.32 8.39 -12.42
N THR A 179 0.59 9.45 -12.07
CA THR A 179 0.13 10.46 -13.02
C THR A 179 1.28 11.16 -13.75
N SER A 180 2.45 11.31 -13.12
CA SER A 180 3.64 11.88 -13.77
C SER A 180 4.14 11.00 -14.92
N TYR A 181 4.08 9.66 -14.78
CA TYR A 181 4.47 8.76 -15.87
C TYR A 181 3.53 8.92 -17.06
N LEU A 182 2.23 9.01 -16.81
CA LEU A 182 1.25 9.19 -17.90
C LEU A 182 1.42 10.55 -18.59
N ALA A 183 1.79 11.60 -17.87
CA ALA A 183 2.09 12.90 -18.46
C ALA A 183 3.31 12.84 -19.41
N GLU A 184 4.40 12.21 -18.99
CA GLU A 184 5.60 12.00 -19.84
C GLU A 184 5.30 11.12 -21.06
N LEU A 185 4.39 10.14 -20.93
CA LEU A 185 3.99 9.28 -22.05
C LEU A 185 3.07 9.99 -23.04
N LYS A 186 2.29 10.99 -22.61
CA LYS A 186 1.44 11.81 -23.50
C LYS A 186 2.26 12.57 -24.55
N GLU A 187 3.52 12.87 -24.25
CA GLU A 187 4.45 13.52 -25.20
C GLU A 187 4.93 12.57 -26.31
N GLN A 188 4.75 11.25 -26.16
CA GLN A 188 5.23 10.23 -27.10
C GLN A 188 4.19 9.82 -28.15
N ASN A 189 3.00 10.46 -28.19
CA ASN A 189 1.92 10.20 -29.16
C ASN A 189 1.50 8.72 -29.28
N ILE A 190 1.45 8.00 -28.15
CA ILE A 190 1.05 6.59 -28.12
C ILE A 190 -0.47 6.46 -28.27
N ASP A 191 -0.89 5.57 -29.16
CA ASP A 191 -2.32 5.28 -29.40
C ASP A 191 -3.03 4.79 -28.13
N ASN A 192 -4.28 5.25 -27.95
CA ASN A 192 -5.18 4.87 -26.86
C ASN A 192 -4.69 5.19 -25.44
N LEU A 193 -3.67 6.04 -25.28
CA LEU A 193 -3.23 6.49 -23.95
C LEU A 193 -4.34 7.25 -23.19
N SER A 194 -5.27 7.88 -23.92
CA SER A 194 -6.46 8.55 -23.36
C SER A 194 -7.43 7.62 -22.63
N ASP A 195 -7.34 6.32 -22.92
CA ASP A 195 -8.25 5.30 -22.39
C ASP A 195 -7.71 4.69 -21.10
N VAL A 196 -6.42 4.92 -20.80
CA VAL A 196 -5.79 4.47 -19.56
C VAL A 196 -6.51 5.07 -18.35
N GLY A 197 -6.78 4.22 -17.37
CA GLY A 197 -7.37 4.59 -16.10
C GLY A 197 -6.37 5.34 -15.23
N GLU A 198 -6.65 6.62 -14.98
CA GLU A 198 -5.95 7.43 -13.99
C GLU A 198 -6.61 7.30 -12.62
N ALA A 199 -5.87 7.58 -11.54
CA ALA A 199 -6.41 7.62 -10.18
C ALA A 199 -7.68 8.48 -10.11
N ASN A 200 -8.77 7.91 -9.61
CA ASN A 200 -10.03 8.62 -9.35
C ASN A 200 -10.35 8.72 -7.86
N PHE A 201 -9.60 8.00 -7.01
CA PHE A 201 -9.60 8.14 -5.56
C PHE A 201 -8.22 8.55 -5.05
N VAL A 202 -8.20 9.43 -4.04
CA VAL A 202 -6.99 9.80 -3.30
C VAL A 202 -7.17 9.51 -1.82
N GLY A 203 -6.20 8.82 -1.23
CA GLY A 203 -6.17 8.58 0.21
C GLY A 203 -5.92 9.87 0.99
N LYS A 204 -6.66 10.06 2.07
CA LYS A 204 -6.61 11.26 2.91
C LYS A 204 -6.81 10.84 4.37
N LEU A 205 -6.13 11.50 5.29
CA LEU A 205 -6.34 11.27 6.72
C LEU A 205 -7.68 11.83 7.17
N VAL A 206 -8.37 11.09 8.02
CA VAL A 206 -9.58 11.52 8.74
C VAL A 206 -9.48 11.09 10.20
N LYS A 207 -10.28 11.68 11.08
CA LYS A 207 -10.47 11.20 12.46
C LYS A 207 -11.90 10.76 12.66
N ILE A 208 -12.08 9.61 13.31
CA ILE A 208 -13.37 9.04 13.68
C ILE A 208 -13.28 8.67 15.16
N ASN A 209 -14.08 9.30 16.02
CA ASN A 209 -14.03 9.11 17.48
C ASN A 209 -12.64 9.36 18.07
N GLY A 210 -11.91 10.35 17.54
CA GLY A 210 -10.55 10.65 17.98
C GLY A 210 -9.47 9.69 17.47
N GLU A 211 -9.83 8.57 16.83
CA GLU A 211 -8.89 7.67 16.17
C GLU A 211 -8.64 8.10 14.73
N VAL A 212 -7.38 8.08 14.32
CA VAL A 212 -6.98 8.45 12.96
C VAL A 212 -7.26 7.28 12.02
N GLN A 213 -7.87 7.59 10.87
CA GLN A 213 -8.27 6.65 9.84
C GLN A 213 -7.86 7.19 8.46
N ILE A 214 -7.92 6.34 7.43
CA ILE A 214 -7.79 6.75 6.03
C ILE A 214 -9.19 6.78 5.42
N GLY A 215 -9.55 7.91 4.81
CA GLY A 215 -10.67 7.95 3.88
C GLY A 215 -10.17 8.18 2.46
N LEU A 216 -10.85 7.56 1.50
CA LEU A 216 -10.57 7.70 0.08
C LEU A 216 -11.56 8.70 -0.49
N LEU A 217 -11.04 9.79 -1.04
CA LEU A 217 -11.83 10.89 -1.60
C LEU A 217 -11.82 10.83 -3.13
N ALA A 218 -12.99 10.89 -3.76
CA ALA A 218 -13.11 10.99 -5.20
C ALA A 218 -12.49 12.32 -5.68
N CYS A 219 -11.44 12.27 -6.51
CA CYS A 219 -10.72 13.47 -6.96
C CYS A 219 -11.34 14.10 -8.22
N ARG A 220 -12.29 13.41 -8.85
CA ARG A 220 -13.10 13.84 -10.00
C ARG A 220 -14.45 13.13 -9.98
N ASP A 221 -15.35 13.51 -10.87
CA ASP A 221 -16.56 12.72 -11.13
C ASP A 221 -16.17 11.38 -11.79
N ILE A 222 -16.91 10.33 -11.45
CA ILE A 222 -16.68 8.95 -11.91
C ILE A 222 -17.95 8.44 -12.56
N GLU A 223 -17.85 8.01 -13.80
CA GLU A 223 -18.97 7.53 -14.60
C GLU A 223 -19.28 6.05 -14.34
N PRO A 224 -20.52 5.60 -14.59
CA PRO A 224 -20.86 4.17 -14.55
C PRO A 224 -19.96 3.34 -15.48
N GLY A 225 -19.40 2.27 -14.95
CA GLY A 225 -18.50 1.34 -15.62
C GLY A 225 -17.02 1.67 -15.44
N GLU A 226 -16.69 2.81 -14.85
CA GLU A 226 -15.31 3.11 -14.52
C GLU A 226 -14.80 2.25 -13.34
N VAL A 227 -13.58 1.75 -13.49
CA VAL A 227 -12.86 1.09 -12.39
C VAL A 227 -12.42 2.14 -11.37
N LEU A 228 -12.58 1.82 -10.09
CA LEU A 228 -12.05 2.64 -9.02
C LEU A 228 -10.56 2.38 -8.86
N LEU A 229 -9.78 3.46 -9.00
CA LEU A 229 -8.33 3.45 -9.04
C LEU A 229 -7.75 4.48 -8.08
N SER A 230 -6.62 4.16 -7.45
CA SER A 230 -5.87 5.11 -6.62
C SER A 230 -4.39 5.10 -6.96
N ASP A 231 -3.70 6.22 -6.71
CA ASP A 231 -2.24 6.31 -6.84
C ASP A 231 -1.63 5.84 -5.52
N TYR A 232 -1.03 4.66 -5.54
CA TYR A 232 -0.38 4.06 -4.36
C TYR A 232 1.05 4.56 -4.14
N GLY A 233 1.56 5.43 -5.01
CA GLY A 233 2.91 5.95 -4.95
C GLY A 233 3.92 5.15 -5.79
N LYS A 234 5.06 5.79 -6.05
CA LYS A 234 6.05 5.34 -7.05
C LYS A 234 6.80 4.06 -6.69
N THR A 235 6.89 3.69 -5.41
CA THR A 235 7.60 2.49 -4.94
C THR A 235 6.69 1.30 -4.71
N TYR A 236 5.36 1.49 -4.81
CA TYR A 236 4.39 0.43 -4.61
C TYR A 236 4.52 -0.69 -5.67
N PHE A 237 5.07 -0.39 -6.86
CA PHE A 237 5.31 -1.37 -7.91
C PHE A 237 6.16 -2.58 -7.45
N MET A 238 6.98 -2.41 -6.43
CA MET A 238 7.77 -3.49 -5.82
C MET A 238 6.92 -4.50 -5.03
N GLN A 239 5.65 -4.18 -4.72
CA GLN A 239 4.73 -5.07 -4.01
C GLN A 239 4.16 -6.17 -4.89
N PHE A 240 4.07 -5.96 -6.21
CA PHE A 240 3.44 -6.92 -7.10
C PHE A 240 4.39 -8.07 -7.44
N VAL A 241 3.90 -9.29 -7.31
CA VAL A 241 4.56 -10.47 -7.88
C VAL A 241 4.30 -10.43 -9.39
N GLY A 242 5.31 -10.08 -10.19
CA GLY A 242 5.15 -9.92 -11.64
C GLY A 242 5.13 -8.46 -12.10
N SER A 243 4.73 -8.26 -13.35
CA SER A 243 4.56 -6.93 -13.94
C SER A 243 3.30 -6.25 -13.40
N PHE A 244 3.38 -4.95 -13.17
CA PHE A 244 2.20 -4.15 -12.85
C PHE A 244 1.22 -4.15 -14.02
N ALA A 245 -0.05 -4.38 -13.72
CA ALA A 245 -1.13 -4.37 -14.69
C ALA A 245 -1.74 -2.96 -14.80
N VAL A 246 -1.48 -2.29 -15.91
CA VAL A 246 -2.11 -1.02 -16.28
C VAL A 246 -3.51 -1.29 -16.83
N LEU A 247 -4.51 -0.62 -16.30
CA LEU A 247 -5.90 -0.76 -16.71
C LEU A 247 -6.37 0.44 -17.52
N ASN A 248 -7.26 0.19 -18.47
CA ASN A 248 -8.10 1.22 -19.07
C ASN A 248 -9.23 1.61 -18.11
N LYS A 249 -9.90 2.73 -18.37
CA LYS A 249 -11.04 3.22 -17.57
C LYS A 249 -12.17 2.18 -17.47
N ASP A 250 -12.39 1.43 -18.55
CA ASP A 250 -13.38 0.34 -18.62
C ASP A 250 -12.90 -0.97 -18.00
N GLY A 251 -11.71 -0.99 -17.40
CA GLY A 251 -11.15 -2.13 -16.70
C GLY A 251 -10.59 -3.24 -17.56
N THR A 252 -10.50 -3.04 -18.88
CA THR A 252 -9.65 -3.89 -19.73
C THR A 252 -8.16 -3.59 -19.49
N LEU A 253 -7.28 -4.53 -19.82
CA LEU A 253 -5.84 -4.28 -19.80
C LEU A 253 -5.48 -3.26 -20.88
N ALA A 254 -4.66 -2.27 -20.51
CA ALA A 254 -4.01 -1.40 -21.49
C ALA A 254 -3.09 -2.22 -22.42
N SER A 255 -2.79 -1.65 -23.60
CA SER A 255 -1.96 -2.30 -24.63
C SER A 255 -0.60 -2.74 -24.09
N ALA A 256 -0.02 -3.81 -24.65
CA ALA A 256 1.29 -4.32 -24.21
C ALA A 256 2.40 -3.26 -24.27
N GLU A 257 2.32 -2.32 -25.21
CA GLU A 257 3.20 -1.17 -25.31
C GLU A 257 3.10 -0.27 -24.07
N ILE A 258 1.88 0.12 -23.68
CA ILE A 258 1.64 0.93 -22.47
C ILE A 258 2.10 0.18 -21.21
N GLN A 259 1.79 -1.12 -21.10
CA GLN A 259 2.28 -1.96 -20.00
C GLN A 259 3.81 -1.89 -19.89
N THR A 260 4.50 -2.08 -21.01
CA THR A 260 5.96 -2.10 -21.05
C THR A 260 6.56 -0.76 -20.66
N LEU A 261 5.99 0.34 -21.16
CA LEU A 261 6.47 1.69 -20.88
C LEU A 261 6.27 2.10 -19.42
N VAL A 262 5.09 1.82 -18.83
CA VAL A 262 4.85 2.10 -17.41
C VAL A 262 5.77 1.27 -16.53
N ASN A 263 5.95 -0.03 -16.81
CA ASN A 263 6.89 -0.86 -16.06
C ASN A 263 8.34 -0.35 -16.20
N LYS A 264 8.77 0.03 -17.40
CA LYS A 264 10.09 0.62 -17.64
C LYS A 264 10.29 1.90 -16.81
N LYS A 265 9.32 2.82 -16.81
CA LYS A 265 9.38 4.07 -16.05
C LYS A 265 9.41 3.84 -14.55
N ALA A 266 8.64 2.88 -14.04
CA ALA A 266 8.70 2.50 -12.63
C ALA A 266 10.09 1.94 -12.26
N CYS A 267 10.68 1.09 -13.12
CA CYS A 267 12.04 0.59 -12.94
C CYS A 267 13.08 1.72 -12.95
N GLU A 268 13.04 2.61 -13.95
CA GLU A 268 13.94 3.76 -14.05
C GLU A 268 13.85 4.65 -12.83
N PHE A 269 12.65 4.92 -12.31
CA PHE A 269 12.49 5.72 -11.11
C PHE A 269 13.19 5.10 -9.89
N VAL A 270 12.93 3.83 -9.60
CA VAL A 270 13.51 3.16 -8.43
C VAL A 270 15.03 3.00 -8.55
N LEU A 271 15.54 2.74 -9.77
CA LEU A 271 16.99 2.64 -10.01
C LEU A 271 17.70 4.00 -9.88
N ASN A 272 17.03 5.10 -10.23
CA ASN A 272 17.63 6.44 -10.22
C ASN A 272 17.27 7.29 -8.99
N ARG A 273 16.43 6.82 -8.06
CA ARG A 273 15.94 7.63 -6.92
C ARG A 273 17.05 8.22 -6.03
N ASN A 274 18.24 7.64 -6.06
CA ASN A 274 19.37 8.07 -5.24
C ASN A 274 20.40 8.91 -6.02
N THR A 275 20.25 9.11 -7.34
CA THR A 275 21.27 9.81 -8.16
C THR A 275 21.33 11.30 -7.87
N ASP A 276 20.23 11.90 -7.42
CA ASP A 276 20.14 13.34 -7.13
C ASP A 276 20.34 13.64 -5.63
N THR A 277 20.93 12.70 -4.89
CA THR A 277 21.22 12.86 -3.46
C THR A 277 22.60 13.47 -3.25
N LYS A 278 22.83 14.06 -2.07
CA LYS A 278 24.16 14.52 -1.62
C LYS A 278 25.05 13.39 -1.09
N LEU A 279 24.65 12.13 -1.29
CA LEU A 279 25.37 10.97 -0.78
C LEU A 279 26.70 10.77 -1.53
N ASP A 280 27.66 10.15 -0.87
CA ASP A 280 28.91 9.74 -1.50
C ASP A 280 28.62 8.75 -2.65
N LYS A 281 29.37 8.88 -3.76
CA LYS A 281 29.18 8.06 -4.96
C LYS A 281 29.26 6.56 -4.67
N SER A 282 30.13 6.13 -3.76
CA SER A 282 30.26 4.72 -3.37
C SER A 282 28.98 4.17 -2.72
N ILE A 283 28.32 4.97 -1.88
CA ILE A 283 27.02 4.63 -1.28
C ILE A 283 25.96 4.49 -2.37
N ILE A 284 25.91 5.44 -3.32
CA ILE A 284 24.94 5.43 -4.43
C ILE A 284 25.13 4.19 -5.31
N GLU A 285 26.38 3.80 -5.61
CA GLU A 285 26.70 2.61 -6.40
C GLU A 285 26.18 1.33 -5.74
N ILE A 286 26.40 1.14 -4.43
CA ILE A 286 25.91 -0.01 -3.67
C ILE A 286 24.38 -0.01 -3.60
N GLN A 287 23.76 1.12 -3.27
CA GLN A 287 22.29 1.24 -3.25
C GLN A 287 21.66 0.93 -4.61
N SER A 288 22.28 1.35 -5.71
CA SER A 288 21.81 1.07 -7.07
C SER A 288 21.88 -0.43 -7.37
N ARG A 289 22.95 -1.10 -6.95
CA ARG A 289 23.11 -2.56 -7.07
C ARG A 289 22.04 -3.31 -6.27
N ILE A 290 21.77 -2.87 -5.03
CA ILE A 290 20.70 -3.41 -4.19
C ILE A 290 19.33 -3.21 -4.85
N ASN A 291 19.01 -2.01 -5.34
CA ASN A 291 17.75 -1.74 -6.03
C ASN A 291 17.58 -2.64 -7.27
N LYS A 292 18.65 -2.86 -8.04
CA LYS A 292 18.62 -3.77 -9.19
C LYS A 292 18.33 -5.21 -8.76
N LYS A 293 19.03 -5.74 -7.75
CA LYS A 293 18.75 -7.09 -7.22
C LYS A 293 17.30 -7.21 -6.75
N GLN A 294 16.76 -6.22 -6.05
CA GLN A 294 15.34 -6.25 -5.66
C GLN A 294 14.40 -6.40 -6.87
N PHE A 295 14.68 -5.76 -8.00
CA PHE A 295 13.92 -5.97 -9.24
C PHE A 295 14.09 -7.36 -9.82
N ASP A 296 15.32 -7.87 -9.89
CA ASP A 296 15.62 -9.20 -10.44
C ASP A 296 14.87 -10.30 -9.65
N TYR A 297 14.62 -10.08 -8.36
CA TYR A 297 13.92 -11.02 -7.49
C TYR A 297 12.42 -10.69 -7.27
N LYS A 298 11.91 -9.55 -7.76
CA LYS A 298 10.50 -9.14 -7.50
C LYS A 298 9.46 -10.06 -8.13
N ASP A 299 9.82 -10.84 -9.15
CA ASP A 299 8.89 -11.76 -9.82
C ASP A 299 8.92 -13.17 -9.22
N THR A 300 9.66 -13.34 -8.11
CA THR A 300 9.73 -14.58 -7.35
C THR A 300 8.82 -14.53 -6.12
N TYR A 301 8.72 -15.66 -5.41
CA TYR A 301 8.09 -15.74 -4.08
C TYR A 301 8.94 -15.14 -2.95
N ALA A 302 9.95 -14.32 -3.28
CA ALA A 302 10.75 -13.58 -2.32
C ALA A 302 9.84 -12.81 -1.33
N PRO A 303 10.14 -12.83 -0.02
CA PRO A 303 9.41 -12.04 0.97
C PRO A 303 9.45 -10.55 0.63
N ARG A 304 8.32 -9.85 0.85
CA ARG A 304 8.21 -8.39 0.72
C ARG A 304 7.93 -7.81 2.09
N ILE A 305 8.91 -7.11 2.63
CA ILE A 305 8.82 -6.43 3.92
C ILE A 305 8.73 -4.92 3.69
N PHE A 306 8.59 -4.14 4.76
CA PHE A 306 8.69 -2.69 4.67
C PHE A 306 9.95 -2.20 5.38
N TYR A 307 10.75 -1.40 4.68
CA TYR A 307 11.88 -0.66 5.22
C TYR A 307 11.65 0.83 4.96
N LYS A 308 11.61 1.65 6.02
CA LYS A 308 11.30 3.09 5.93
C LYS A 308 10.04 3.39 5.07
N TRP A 309 9.00 2.57 5.22
CA TRP A 309 7.72 2.63 4.48
C TRP A 309 7.78 2.34 2.98
N GLU A 310 8.91 1.85 2.50
CA GLU A 310 9.02 1.34 1.17
C GLU A 310 9.05 -0.17 1.19
N THR A 311 8.40 -0.77 0.21
CA THR A 311 8.48 -2.20 -0.01
C THR A 311 9.93 -2.58 -0.33
N PHE A 312 10.42 -3.57 0.40
CA PHE A 312 11.76 -4.12 0.21
C PHE A 312 11.66 -5.61 -0.09
N VAL A 313 12.26 -6.04 -1.20
CA VAL A 313 12.27 -7.45 -1.63
C VAL A 313 13.48 -8.15 -1.01
N VAL A 314 13.24 -9.18 -0.21
CA VAL A 314 14.29 -9.96 0.45
C VAL A 314 14.82 -11.02 -0.52
N TYR A 315 16.05 -10.83 -1.01
CA TYR A 315 16.75 -11.74 -1.93
C TYR A 315 17.89 -12.50 -1.21
N PRO A 316 18.44 -13.59 -1.79
CA PRO A 316 19.36 -14.50 -1.08
C PRO A 316 20.58 -13.84 -0.42
N ASP A 317 21.26 -12.92 -1.11
CA ASP A 317 22.52 -12.30 -0.63
C ASP A 317 22.30 -10.95 0.06
N VAL A 318 21.07 -10.65 0.48
CA VAL A 318 20.72 -9.29 0.91
C VAL A 318 21.42 -8.84 2.19
N CYS A 319 21.73 -9.76 3.11
CA CYS A 319 22.48 -9.43 4.33
C CYS A 319 23.89 -8.95 4.02
N ASP A 320 24.59 -9.61 3.09
CA ASP A 320 25.95 -9.22 2.69
C ASP A 320 25.96 -7.86 1.98
N ASP A 321 25.01 -7.61 1.08
CA ASP A 321 24.89 -6.31 0.42
C ASP A 321 24.55 -5.17 1.40
N LEU A 322 23.69 -5.43 2.39
CA LEU A 322 23.35 -4.44 3.42
C LEU A 322 24.54 -4.19 4.36
N LEU A 323 25.33 -5.20 4.69
CA LEU A 323 26.56 -5.04 5.46
C LEU A 323 27.60 -4.20 4.71
N GLU A 324 27.83 -4.48 3.42
CA GLU A 324 28.72 -3.67 2.57
C GLU A 324 28.25 -2.21 2.52
N LEU A 325 26.94 -1.99 2.39
CA LEU A 325 26.36 -0.65 2.42
C LEU A 325 26.60 0.05 3.76
N ALA A 326 26.36 -0.64 4.88
CA ALA A 326 26.55 -0.09 6.22
C ALA A 326 28.02 0.25 6.49
N HIS A 327 28.96 -0.63 6.15
CA HIS A 327 30.40 -0.38 6.23
C HIS A 327 30.77 0.92 5.49
N THR A 328 30.36 1.02 4.23
CA THR A 328 30.65 2.19 3.39
C THR A 328 30.01 3.45 3.97
N MET A 329 28.78 3.38 4.50
CA MET A 329 28.13 4.51 5.14
C MET A 329 28.90 5.00 6.37
N VAL A 330 29.39 4.10 7.23
CA VAL A 330 30.21 4.45 8.41
C VAL A 330 31.52 5.11 8.00
N GLU A 331 32.24 4.56 7.02
CA GLU A 331 33.49 5.14 6.50
C GLU A 331 33.30 6.57 5.97
N LYS A 332 32.11 6.87 5.44
CA LYS A 332 31.73 8.18 4.89
C LYS A 332 31.03 9.09 5.91
N GLY A 333 30.90 8.66 7.17
CA GLY A 333 30.29 9.44 8.25
C GLY A 333 28.76 9.49 8.24
N ASN A 334 28.08 8.61 7.50
CA ASN A 334 26.61 8.50 7.46
C ASN A 334 26.12 7.51 8.54
N ASN A 335 26.48 7.77 9.80
CA ASN A 335 26.32 6.82 10.89
C ASN A 335 24.84 6.55 11.25
N VAL A 336 23.95 7.54 11.11
CA VAL A 336 22.53 7.35 11.41
C VAL A 336 21.89 6.41 10.39
N GLU A 337 22.13 6.64 9.10
CA GLU A 337 21.64 5.79 8.03
C GLU A 337 22.27 4.40 8.06
N ALA A 338 23.56 4.30 8.40
CA ALA A 338 24.23 3.01 8.60
C ALA A 338 23.54 2.19 9.69
N LYS A 339 23.17 2.82 10.81
CA LYS A 339 22.44 2.16 11.90
C LYS A 339 21.11 1.59 11.40
N ASP A 340 20.34 2.35 10.62
CA ASP A 340 19.06 1.88 10.08
C ASP A 340 19.24 0.69 9.13
N VAL A 341 20.30 0.70 8.31
CA VAL A 341 20.67 -0.41 7.41
C VAL A 341 21.06 -1.65 8.21
N LEU A 342 21.82 -1.50 9.29
CA LEU A 342 22.19 -2.61 10.18
C LEU A 342 20.99 -3.20 10.91
N CYS A 343 20.05 -2.36 11.36
CA CYS A 343 18.79 -2.83 11.95
C CYS A 343 17.98 -3.67 10.94
N LEU A 344 17.94 -3.27 9.67
CA LEU A 344 17.31 -4.05 8.61
C LEU A 344 18.04 -5.38 8.38
N ALA A 345 19.38 -5.35 8.29
CA ALA A 345 20.20 -6.54 8.07
C ALA A 345 20.01 -7.56 9.19
N ASP A 346 20.02 -7.13 10.46
CA ASP A 346 19.79 -7.98 11.63
C ASP A 346 18.38 -8.60 11.60
N ALA A 347 17.35 -7.78 11.37
CA ALA A 347 15.97 -8.26 11.30
C ALA A 347 15.76 -9.32 10.19
N ILE A 348 16.35 -9.10 9.01
CA ILE A 348 16.34 -10.07 7.91
C ILE A 348 17.10 -11.34 8.31
N ASN A 349 18.29 -11.20 8.87
CA ASN A 349 19.14 -12.32 9.26
C ASN A 349 18.45 -13.23 10.29
N GLN A 350 17.80 -12.63 11.29
CA GLN A 350 17.08 -13.37 12.33
C GLN A 350 15.87 -14.12 11.78
N LYS A 351 15.17 -13.54 10.79
CA LYS A 351 13.89 -14.08 10.29
C LYS A 351 14.03 -15.03 9.10
N PHE A 352 14.96 -14.77 8.20
CA PHE A 352 15.02 -15.43 6.89
C PHE A 352 16.29 -16.28 6.68
N THR A 353 17.35 -16.08 7.46
CA THR A 353 18.57 -16.89 7.33
C THR A 353 18.44 -18.22 8.06
N SER A 354 18.45 -19.31 7.30
CA SER A 354 18.37 -20.68 7.84
C SER A 354 19.74 -21.34 8.08
N ASN A 355 20.80 -20.88 7.40
CA ASN A 355 22.15 -21.39 7.61
C ASN A 355 22.75 -20.76 8.88
N LEU A 356 22.98 -21.58 9.91
CA LEU A 356 23.46 -21.12 11.21
C LEU A 356 24.83 -20.43 11.14
N ASN A 357 25.78 -20.99 10.39
CA ASN A 357 27.13 -20.42 10.28
C ASN A 357 27.09 -19.04 9.62
N HIS A 358 26.29 -18.90 8.54
CA HIS A 358 26.12 -17.60 7.89
C HIS A 358 25.40 -16.60 8.82
N ARG A 359 24.37 -17.05 9.54
CA ARG A 359 23.64 -16.23 10.51
C ARG A 359 24.55 -15.67 11.60
N GLU A 360 25.41 -16.51 12.16
CA GLU A 360 26.39 -16.14 13.19
C GLU A 360 27.44 -15.16 12.63
N ALA A 361 27.98 -15.44 11.44
CA ALA A 361 28.95 -14.55 10.79
C ALA A 361 28.37 -13.16 10.45
N VAL A 362 27.10 -13.08 10.04
CA VAL A 362 26.41 -11.81 9.82
C VAL A 362 26.21 -11.08 11.16
N ALA A 363 25.78 -11.78 12.21
CA ALA A 363 25.58 -11.17 13.52
C ALA A 363 26.87 -10.61 14.14
N GLU A 364 27.99 -11.31 13.96
CA GLU A 364 29.31 -10.85 14.39
C GLU A 364 29.71 -9.55 13.67
N GLN A 365 29.57 -9.50 12.34
CA GLN A 365 29.85 -8.30 11.55
C GLN A 365 28.97 -7.10 11.93
N ILE A 366 27.68 -7.34 12.21
CA ILE A 366 26.78 -6.29 12.70
C ILE A 366 27.28 -5.73 14.03
N ASN A 367 27.64 -6.60 14.97
CA ASN A 367 28.13 -6.20 16.29
C ASN A 367 29.44 -5.39 16.19
N ASP A 368 30.40 -5.86 15.38
CA ASP A 368 31.67 -5.18 15.17
C ASP A 368 31.48 -3.77 14.58
N LEU A 369 30.59 -3.65 13.60
CA LEU A 369 30.24 -2.35 13.02
C LEU A 369 29.57 -1.42 14.03
N GLN A 370 28.59 -1.91 14.80
CA GLN A 370 27.91 -1.13 15.83
C GLN A 370 28.90 -0.62 16.89
N LEU A 371 29.85 -1.44 17.31
CA LEU A 371 30.93 -1.03 18.24
C LEU A 371 31.81 0.06 17.62
N SER A 372 32.20 -0.09 16.35
CA SER A 372 33.02 0.90 15.65
C SER A 372 32.33 2.27 15.56
N MET A 373 31.01 2.29 15.33
CA MET A 373 30.22 3.51 15.28
C MET A 373 30.13 4.19 16.64
N TRP A 374 30.04 3.42 17.73
CA TRP A 374 29.95 3.98 19.08
C TRP A 374 31.20 4.75 19.47
N HIS A 375 32.37 4.35 18.97
CA HIS A 375 33.64 5.06 19.13
C HIS A 375 33.79 6.32 18.27
N LEU A 376 32.88 6.53 17.30
CA LEU A 376 32.90 7.65 16.36
C LEU A 376 31.80 8.69 16.62
N MET A 377 30.91 8.45 17.59
CA MET A 377 29.88 9.41 18.01
C MET A 377 30.40 10.24 19.20
N PRO A 378 30.34 11.59 19.14
CA PRO A 378 30.87 12.49 20.18
C PRO A 378 30.11 12.47 21.50
#